data_AF-A0A941T827-F1
#
_entry.id   AF-A0A941T827-F1
#
_cell.length_a   1.000
_cell.length_b   1.000
_cell.length_c   1.000
_cell.angle_alpha   90.00
_cell.angle_beta   90.00
_cell.angle_gamma   90.00
#
_symmetry.space_group_name_H-M   'P 1'
#
loop_
_entity.id
_entity.type
_entity.pdbx_description
1 polymer ?
#
loop_
_entity_poly.entity_id
_entity_poly.type
_entity_poly.pdbx_seq_one_letter_code
_entity_poly.pdbx_strand_id
1 'polypeptide(L)'
;MARKVDFKTSVAVMLSGLDVPAKRLQDLVGREKPPGQHHMRYTPADLRSARYRFAGIDPTNIPKSKGKPKTGAIPPIIMTRMTKGGVGKTSISVNAATALALMGYRVLVIDADPQATASNLLGVESTFDTTIKHIGHFLVKKSADPDTDLSEAIVHVYEGGFLDVIPSDITLAEADASLVTAMASHERALLFLKRNGAFLSENYDVIVVDTAPGTTPIGLAFSYAAKESGKVLTVVEPEGSCLRALDSLSSNLAEIEAMTGAKIGLEVVINKYHPQLKHVRESMGFLYSKYGTMLNDSIVPTFSGFSRQLNPQTREAVPLVESDPSSAGSIAIIDVAKSLILSFGITQPGLPKVDTER
;
A
#
# COMPACT_ATOMS: atom_id res chain seq x y z
N MET A 1 -1.06 -19.56 -8.64
CA MET A 1 -2.53 -19.53 -8.72
C MET A 1 -3.02 -18.56 -7.65
N ALA A 2 -3.93 -17.64 -7.99
CA ALA A 2 -4.40 -16.63 -7.02
C ALA A 2 -5.10 -17.29 -5.82
N ARG A 3 -4.91 -16.74 -4.63
CA ARG A 3 -5.42 -17.29 -3.37
C ARG A 3 -6.87 -16.85 -3.14
N LYS A 4 -7.70 -17.76 -2.65
CA LYS A 4 -9.03 -17.44 -2.08
C LYS A 4 -8.84 -16.96 -0.66
N VAL A 5 -9.34 -15.77 -0.35
CA VAL A 5 -9.33 -15.21 1.01
C VAL A 5 -10.76 -14.95 1.48
N ASP A 6 -11.05 -15.42 2.69
CA ASP A 6 -12.31 -15.15 3.38
C ASP A 6 -12.11 -14.90 4.88
N PHE A 7 -13.06 -14.22 5.49
CA PHE A 7 -12.98 -13.85 6.91
C PHE A 7 -14.34 -13.87 7.61
N LYS A 8 -14.30 -13.94 8.94
CA LYS A 8 -15.48 -14.02 9.81
C LYS A 8 -16.23 -12.67 9.85
N THR A 9 -17.50 -12.69 10.21
CA THR A 9 -18.35 -11.49 10.35
C THR A 9 -17.73 -10.37 11.19
N SER A 10 -17.08 -10.69 12.32
CA SER A 10 -16.47 -9.68 13.19
C SER A 10 -15.37 -8.89 12.48
N VAL A 11 -14.54 -9.58 11.69
CA VAL A 11 -13.48 -8.98 10.86
C VAL A 11 -14.10 -8.20 9.71
N ALA A 12 -15.16 -8.73 9.10
CA ALA A 12 -15.88 -8.05 8.03
C ALA A 12 -16.46 -6.70 8.47
N VAL A 13 -17.07 -6.63 9.65
CA VAL A 13 -17.57 -5.37 10.23
C VAL A 13 -16.42 -4.38 10.43
N MET A 14 -15.30 -4.83 11.01
CA MET A 14 -14.12 -4.00 11.25
C MET A 14 -13.52 -3.43 9.96
N LEU A 15 -13.43 -4.24 8.90
CA LEU A 15 -12.88 -3.87 7.59
C LEU A 15 -13.86 -3.06 6.74
N SER A 16 -15.16 -3.26 6.88
CA SER A 16 -16.15 -2.64 5.99
C SER A 16 -15.99 -1.11 5.91
N GLY A 17 -15.59 -0.48 7.02
CA GLY A 17 -15.60 0.97 7.18
C GLY A 17 -17.01 1.56 7.15
N LEU A 18 -18.03 0.71 7.16
CA LEU A 18 -19.43 1.08 7.24
C LEU A 18 -19.81 1.04 8.72
N ASP A 19 -20.22 2.17 9.28
CA ASP A 19 -20.73 2.24 10.66
C ASP A 19 -22.14 1.62 10.72
N VAL A 20 -22.21 0.31 10.52
CA VAL A 20 -23.44 -0.47 10.44
C VAL A 20 -23.34 -1.76 11.24
N PRO A 21 -24.44 -2.23 11.85
CA PRO A 21 -24.47 -3.52 12.53
C PRO A 21 -24.21 -4.69 11.57
N ALA A 22 -23.69 -5.80 12.11
CA ALA A 22 -23.39 -7.03 11.35
C ALA A 22 -24.56 -7.53 10.48
N LYS A 23 -25.80 -7.47 10.98
CA LYS A 23 -26.99 -7.87 10.22
C LYS A 23 -27.19 -6.98 8.99
N ARG A 24 -27.02 -5.67 9.14
CA ARG A 24 -27.13 -4.73 8.02
C ARG A 24 -26.01 -4.93 7.01
N LEU A 25 -24.79 -5.21 7.47
CA LEU A 25 -23.68 -5.56 6.57
C LEU A 25 -24.01 -6.80 5.74
N GLN A 26 -24.56 -7.85 6.36
CA GLN A 26 -24.97 -9.06 5.66
C GLN A 26 -26.03 -8.78 4.57
N ASP A 27 -27.03 -7.95 4.87
CA ASP A 27 -28.04 -7.53 3.89
C ASP A 27 -27.41 -6.80 2.69
N LEU A 28 -26.42 -5.93 2.95
CA LEU A 28 -25.72 -5.15 1.93
C LEU A 28 -24.81 -6.00 1.03
N VAL A 29 -24.26 -7.11 1.54
CA VAL A 29 -23.51 -8.06 0.72
C VAL A 29 -24.41 -8.68 -0.35
N GLY A 30 -25.70 -8.87 -0.06
CA GLY A 30 -26.70 -9.28 -1.05
C GLY A 30 -26.56 -10.73 -1.51
N ARG A 31 -25.98 -11.61 -0.68
CA ARG A 31 -25.99 -13.07 -0.90
C ARG A 31 -26.29 -13.82 0.40
N GLU A 32 -26.86 -15.00 0.26
CA GLU A 32 -27.15 -15.87 1.39
C GLU A 32 -25.90 -16.61 1.90
N LYS A 33 -26.00 -17.12 3.12
CA LYS A 33 -24.97 -17.98 3.70
C LYS A 33 -24.91 -19.29 2.90
N PRO A 34 -23.73 -19.72 2.41
CA PRO A 34 -23.61 -20.98 1.69
C PRO A 34 -24.13 -22.16 2.52
N PRO A 35 -24.82 -23.14 1.90
CA PRO A 35 -25.28 -24.33 2.60
C PRO A 35 -24.09 -25.10 3.20
N GLY A 36 -24.26 -25.65 4.41
CA GLY A 36 -23.22 -26.37 5.13
C GLY A 36 -22.27 -25.51 5.99
N GLN A 37 -22.36 -24.17 5.93
CA GLN A 37 -21.58 -23.31 6.83
C GLN A 37 -22.34 -22.96 8.12
N HIS A 38 -21.68 -23.10 9.28
CA HIS A 38 -22.24 -22.63 10.56
C HIS A 38 -22.37 -21.10 10.60
N HIS A 39 -21.35 -20.39 10.13
CA HIS A 39 -21.28 -18.93 10.10
C HIS A 39 -21.06 -18.40 8.69
N MET A 40 -21.58 -17.21 8.40
CA MET A 40 -21.28 -16.48 7.17
C MET A 40 -19.79 -16.12 7.12
N ARG A 41 -19.18 -16.32 5.95
CA ARG A 41 -17.85 -15.82 5.62
C ARG A 41 -17.94 -14.74 4.57
N TYR A 42 -16.99 -13.81 4.58
CA TYR A 42 -16.96 -12.62 3.73
C TYR A 42 -15.67 -12.59 2.94
N THR A 43 -15.73 -12.04 1.74
CA THR A 43 -14.62 -11.86 0.81
C THR A 43 -14.41 -10.37 0.51
N PRO A 44 -13.27 -9.98 -0.08
CA PRO A 44 -13.08 -8.64 -0.63
C PRO A 44 -14.22 -8.17 -1.54
N ALA A 45 -14.73 -9.06 -2.40
CA ALA A 45 -15.83 -8.77 -3.32
C ALA A 45 -17.15 -8.49 -2.60
N ASP A 46 -17.39 -9.16 -1.48
CA ASP A 46 -18.55 -8.90 -0.63
C ASP A 46 -18.50 -7.50 -0.03
N LEU A 47 -17.34 -7.09 0.53
CA LEU A 47 -17.19 -5.75 1.11
C LEU A 47 -17.25 -4.65 0.06
N ARG A 48 -16.68 -4.89 -1.13
CA ARG A 48 -16.84 -3.99 -2.28
C ARG A 48 -18.31 -3.82 -2.64
N SER A 49 -19.05 -4.92 -2.77
CA SER A 49 -20.48 -4.91 -3.12
C SER A 49 -21.32 -4.20 -2.05
N ALA A 50 -21.01 -4.45 -0.78
CA ALA A 50 -21.69 -3.81 0.35
C ALA A 50 -21.53 -2.28 0.32
N ARG A 51 -20.36 -1.76 -0.04
CA ARG A 51 -20.12 -0.32 -0.17
C ARG A 51 -20.93 0.33 -1.29
N TYR A 52 -21.00 -0.31 -2.47
CA TYR A 52 -21.85 0.18 -3.55
C TYR A 52 -23.33 0.20 -3.15
N ARG A 53 -23.84 -0.89 -2.58
CA ARG A 53 -25.23 -0.94 -2.12
C ARG A 53 -25.53 0.05 -1.00
N PHE A 54 -24.57 0.29 -0.10
CA PHE A 54 -24.70 1.30 0.94
C PHE A 54 -24.85 2.71 0.34
N ALA A 55 -24.15 2.99 -0.76
CA ALA A 55 -24.28 4.22 -1.52
C ALA A 55 -25.48 4.25 -2.49
N GLY A 56 -26.35 3.22 -2.48
CA GLY A 56 -27.50 3.13 -3.38
C GLY A 56 -27.15 2.77 -4.83
N ILE A 57 -25.96 2.21 -5.08
CA ILE A 57 -25.48 1.81 -6.41
C ILE A 57 -25.56 0.28 -6.55
N ASP A 58 -26.07 -0.21 -7.68
CA ASP A 58 -26.05 -1.64 -8.01
C ASP A 58 -24.62 -2.11 -8.37
N PRO A 59 -24.03 -3.05 -7.61
CA PRO A 59 -22.67 -3.53 -7.87
C PRO A 59 -22.53 -4.34 -9.18
N THR A 60 -23.63 -4.79 -9.79
CA THR A 60 -23.59 -5.43 -11.12
C THR A 60 -23.53 -4.41 -12.26
N ASN A 61 -23.89 -3.17 -11.97
CA ASN A 61 -23.89 -2.05 -12.89
C ASN A 61 -23.08 -0.88 -12.31
N ILE A 62 -21.87 -1.19 -11.80
CA ILE A 62 -20.92 -0.16 -11.38
C ILE A 62 -20.67 0.71 -12.62
N PRO A 63 -21.01 2.01 -12.57
CA PRO A 63 -20.77 2.89 -13.70
C PRO A 63 -19.33 2.72 -14.14
N LYS A 64 -19.09 2.54 -15.45
CA LYS A 64 -17.75 2.74 -16.02
C LYS A 64 -17.41 4.21 -15.79
N SER A 65 -16.86 4.48 -14.61
CA SER A 65 -16.62 5.75 -13.95
C SER A 65 -17.32 6.99 -14.53
N LYS A 66 -18.42 7.41 -13.91
CA LYS A 66 -18.71 8.85 -13.86
C LYS A 66 -17.74 9.46 -12.84
N GLY A 67 -16.47 9.66 -13.22
CA GLY A 67 -15.45 10.23 -12.32
C GLY A 67 -14.00 9.73 -12.45
N LYS A 68 -13.64 8.88 -13.43
CA LYS A 68 -12.20 8.67 -13.68
C LYS A 68 -11.61 9.96 -14.24
N PRO A 69 -10.37 10.31 -13.87
CA PRO A 69 -9.67 11.35 -14.59
C PRO A 69 -9.58 10.92 -16.07
N LYS A 70 -9.62 11.91 -16.95
CA LYS A 70 -9.42 11.73 -18.40
C LYS A 70 -8.23 10.80 -18.66
N THR A 71 -8.24 10.06 -19.76
CA THR A 71 -7.07 9.33 -20.32
C THR A 71 -5.74 9.89 -19.80
N GLY A 72 -5.01 9.12 -18.97
CA GLY A 72 -3.79 9.59 -18.26
C GLY A 72 -3.91 9.71 -16.73
N ALA A 73 -5.09 9.41 -16.16
CA ALA A 73 -5.30 9.23 -14.73
C ALA A 73 -4.35 8.22 -14.09
N ILE A 74 -3.64 8.59 -13.03
CA ILE A 74 -2.88 7.65 -12.21
C ILE A 74 -3.70 7.39 -10.93
N PRO A 75 -3.93 6.12 -10.51
CA PRO A 75 -4.51 5.84 -9.19
C PRO A 75 -3.68 6.50 -8.07
N PRO A 76 -4.28 6.83 -6.91
CA PRO A 76 -3.53 7.27 -5.75
C PRO A 76 -2.34 6.35 -5.45
N ILE A 77 -1.21 6.93 -5.06
CA ILE A 77 0.06 6.23 -4.86
C ILE A 77 0.46 6.37 -3.39
N ILE A 78 0.47 5.26 -2.68
CA ILE A 78 1.07 5.16 -1.34
C ILE A 78 2.52 4.72 -1.53
N MET A 79 3.41 5.68 -1.66
CA MET A 79 4.85 5.43 -1.72
C MET A 79 5.42 5.32 -0.31
N THR A 80 5.87 4.13 0.10
CA THR A 80 6.41 3.90 1.44
C THR A 80 7.92 4.13 1.48
N ARG A 81 8.39 5.09 2.28
CA ARG A 81 9.79 5.53 2.28
C ARG A 81 10.38 5.64 3.69
N MET A 82 11.60 5.15 3.85
CA MET A 82 12.46 5.44 5.01
C MET A 82 13.91 5.15 4.66
N THR A 83 14.84 6.03 5.04
CA THR A 83 16.27 5.86 4.75
C THR A 83 16.93 4.82 5.66
N LYS A 84 16.42 4.66 6.89
CA LYS A 84 16.86 3.61 7.84
C LYS A 84 16.17 2.27 7.54
N GLY A 85 16.96 1.20 7.44
CA GLY A 85 16.45 -0.17 7.38
C GLY A 85 15.88 -0.67 8.71
N GLY A 86 15.04 -1.71 8.68
CA GLY A 86 14.57 -2.39 9.89
C GLY A 86 13.47 -1.68 10.69
N VAL A 87 12.99 -0.51 10.26
CA VAL A 87 11.88 0.23 10.90
C VAL A 87 10.51 -0.42 10.70
N GLY A 88 10.43 -1.49 9.90
CA GLY A 88 9.17 -2.19 9.57
C GLY A 88 8.42 -1.63 8.36
N LYS A 89 9.07 -0.83 7.51
CA LYS A 89 8.52 -0.25 6.26
C LYS A 89 7.74 -1.27 5.42
N THR A 90 8.37 -2.37 5.03
CA THR A 90 7.75 -3.42 4.21
C THR A 90 6.60 -4.10 4.95
N SER A 91 6.74 -4.35 6.26
CA SER A 91 5.65 -4.91 7.07
C SER A 91 4.42 -4.01 7.09
N ILE A 92 4.58 -2.69 7.28
CA ILE A 92 3.48 -1.73 7.25
C ILE A 92 2.89 -1.63 5.83
N SER A 93 3.74 -1.45 4.81
CA SER A 93 3.33 -1.30 3.41
C SER A 93 2.48 -2.49 2.94
N VAL A 94 3.00 -3.71 3.11
CA VAL A 94 2.30 -4.94 2.68
C VAL A 94 1.04 -5.16 3.51
N ASN A 95 1.08 -5.04 4.83
CA ASN A 95 -0.11 -5.27 5.64
C ASN A 95 -1.19 -4.21 5.40
N ALA A 96 -0.82 -2.95 5.15
CA ALA A 96 -1.77 -1.90 4.76
C ALA A 96 -2.39 -2.19 3.38
N ALA A 97 -1.57 -2.59 2.40
CA ALA A 97 -2.05 -3.01 1.07
C ALA A 97 -3.03 -4.19 1.18
N THR A 98 -2.70 -5.20 1.98
CA THR A 98 -3.57 -6.34 2.25
C THR A 98 -4.85 -5.91 2.95
N ALA A 99 -4.78 -5.04 3.96
CA ALA A 99 -5.98 -4.53 4.63
C ALA A 99 -6.88 -3.80 3.63
N LEU A 100 -6.34 -2.89 2.79
CA LEU A 100 -7.10 -2.20 1.73
C LEU A 100 -7.76 -3.20 0.76
N ALA A 101 -7.05 -4.25 0.36
CA ALA A 101 -7.61 -5.31 -0.48
C ALA A 101 -8.75 -6.05 0.22
N LEU A 102 -8.57 -6.44 1.49
CA LEU A 102 -9.61 -7.10 2.28
C LEU A 102 -10.84 -6.20 2.47
N MET A 103 -10.66 -4.88 2.52
CA MET A 103 -11.72 -3.86 2.53
C MET A 103 -12.47 -3.72 1.18
N GLY A 104 -12.05 -4.44 0.14
CA GLY A 104 -12.68 -4.45 -1.19
C GLY A 104 -12.15 -3.42 -2.18
N TYR A 105 -11.01 -2.76 -1.87
CA TYR A 105 -10.27 -1.99 -2.88
C TYR A 105 -9.46 -2.93 -3.77
N ARG A 106 -9.25 -2.56 -5.03
CA ARG A 106 -8.31 -3.26 -5.91
C ARG A 106 -6.94 -2.61 -5.78
N VAL A 107 -5.95 -3.37 -5.32
CA VAL A 107 -4.65 -2.85 -4.90
C VAL A 107 -3.55 -3.47 -5.77
N LEU A 108 -2.69 -2.62 -6.32
CA LEU A 108 -1.43 -3.06 -6.92
C LEU A 108 -0.28 -2.73 -5.98
N VAL A 109 0.48 -3.74 -5.56
CA VAL A 109 1.75 -3.57 -4.87
C VAL A 109 2.87 -3.55 -5.91
N ILE A 110 3.77 -2.56 -5.84
CA ILE A 110 5.01 -2.55 -6.60
C ILE A 110 6.15 -2.81 -5.61
N ASP A 111 6.75 -4.00 -5.70
CA ASP A 111 7.98 -4.29 -4.97
C ASP A 111 9.16 -3.67 -5.74
N ALA A 112 9.79 -2.70 -5.12
CA ALA A 112 10.90 -1.93 -5.64
C ALA A 112 12.12 -2.05 -4.70
N ASP A 113 12.26 -3.22 -4.06
CA ASP A 113 13.43 -3.63 -3.30
C ASP A 113 14.02 -4.90 -3.93
N PRO A 114 15.32 -4.93 -4.33
CA PRO A 114 15.94 -6.14 -4.88
C PRO A 114 15.90 -7.36 -3.94
N GLN A 115 15.65 -7.17 -2.64
CA GLN A 115 15.47 -8.27 -1.68
C GLN A 115 14.10 -8.94 -1.76
N ALA A 116 13.16 -8.38 -2.53
CA ALA A 116 11.83 -8.94 -2.78
C ALA A 116 11.02 -9.28 -1.52
N THR A 117 11.25 -8.55 -0.41
CA THR A 117 10.60 -8.87 0.87
C THR A 117 9.08 -8.68 0.80
N ALA A 118 8.60 -7.70 0.02
CA ALA A 118 7.16 -7.51 -0.15
C ALA A 118 6.53 -8.64 -0.97
N SER A 119 7.20 -9.05 -2.05
CA SER A 119 6.81 -10.17 -2.91
C SER A 119 6.71 -11.47 -2.10
N ASN A 120 7.73 -11.79 -1.31
CA ASN A 120 7.78 -12.98 -0.48
C ASN A 120 6.66 -13.00 0.59
N LEU A 121 6.40 -11.87 1.26
CA LEU A 121 5.30 -11.75 2.23
C LEU A 121 3.91 -11.94 1.61
N LEU A 122 3.78 -11.71 0.31
CA LEU A 122 2.56 -11.94 -0.45
C LEU A 122 2.47 -13.37 -1.01
N GLY A 123 3.44 -14.23 -0.71
CA GLY A 123 3.52 -15.61 -1.20
C GLY A 123 4.03 -15.72 -2.64
N VAL A 124 4.73 -14.70 -3.14
CA VAL A 124 5.40 -14.71 -4.44
C VAL A 124 6.90 -14.82 -4.20
N GLU A 125 7.41 -16.05 -4.17
CA GLU A 125 8.83 -16.33 -4.01
C GLU A 125 9.58 -16.02 -5.30
N SER A 126 10.18 -14.83 -5.38
CA SER A 126 10.87 -14.36 -6.59
C SER A 126 12.31 -13.91 -6.38
N THR A 127 12.81 -13.84 -5.14
CA THR A 127 14.14 -13.26 -4.85
C THR A 127 15.27 -13.80 -5.72
N PHE A 128 15.26 -15.12 -5.99
CA PHE A 128 16.29 -15.81 -6.77
C PHE A 128 15.80 -16.27 -8.16
N ASP A 129 14.56 -15.96 -8.52
CA ASP A 129 14.04 -16.21 -9.86
C ASP A 129 14.34 -15.01 -10.74
N THR A 130 15.48 -15.04 -11.43
CA THR A 130 15.93 -13.95 -12.32
C THR A 130 15.19 -13.91 -13.65
N THR A 131 14.10 -14.67 -13.81
CA THR A 131 13.29 -14.67 -15.04
C THR A 131 12.04 -13.81 -14.88
N ILE A 132 11.77 -13.30 -13.67
CA ILE A 132 10.61 -12.47 -13.44
C ILE A 132 10.74 -11.11 -14.09
N LYS A 133 9.60 -10.57 -14.50
CA LYS A 133 9.52 -9.24 -15.07
C LYS A 133 9.20 -8.22 -14.00
N HIS A 134 10.22 -7.67 -13.36
CA HIS A 134 10.05 -6.68 -12.29
C HIS A 134 9.92 -5.23 -12.81
N ILE A 135 9.64 -4.29 -11.91
CA ILE A 135 9.42 -2.86 -12.21
C ILE A 135 10.56 -2.19 -12.98
N GLY A 136 11.81 -2.55 -12.69
CA GLY A 136 13.01 -2.04 -13.37
C GLY A 136 12.98 -2.16 -14.90
N HIS A 137 12.42 -3.25 -15.45
CA HIS A 137 12.27 -3.46 -16.90
C HIS A 137 11.44 -2.36 -17.57
N PHE A 138 10.52 -1.74 -16.83
CA PHE A 138 9.68 -0.66 -17.33
C PHE A 138 10.31 0.70 -17.07
N LEU A 139 10.96 0.91 -15.91
CA LEU A 139 11.57 2.20 -15.55
C LEU A 139 12.71 2.62 -16.47
N VAL A 140 13.43 1.67 -17.07
CA VAL A 140 14.52 1.99 -18.02
C VAL A 140 14.01 2.43 -19.40
N LYS A 141 12.76 2.12 -19.76
CA LYS A 141 12.18 2.48 -21.06
C LYS A 141 11.96 3.99 -21.15
N LYS A 142 12.35 4.59 -22.28
CA LYS A 142 12.18 6.02 -22.58
C LYS A 142 10.87 6.35 -23.31
N SER A 143 10.19 5.35 -23.87
CA SER A 143 8.96 5.58 -24.62
C SER A 143 7.81 6.05 -23.71
N ALA A 144 6.95 6.88 -24.29
CA ALA A 144 5.66 7.27 -23.72
C ALA A 144 4.53 6.35 -24.18
N ASP A 145 4.81 5.37 -25.04
CA ASP A 145 3.83 4.38 -25.48
C ASP A 145 3.47 3.43 -24.32
N PRO A 146 2.20 2.99 -24.21
CA PRO A 146 1.80 2.00 -23.23
C PRO A 146 2.63 0.72 -23.31
N ASP A 147 2.94 0.13 -22.16
CA ASP A 147 3.64 -1.15 -22.08
C ASP A 147 2.65 -2.29 -22.39
N THR A 148 2.67 -2.79 -23.62
CA THR A 148 1.81 -3.94 -24.04
C THR A 148 2.05 -5.20 -23.23
N ASP A 149 3.20 -5.24 -22.56
CA ASP A 149 3.79 -6.38 -21.88
C ASP A 149 3.76 -6.21 -20.34
N LEU A 150 3.04 -5.19 -19.84
CA LEU A 150 2.88 -4.91 -18.41
C LEU A 150 2.09 -6.01 -17.67
N SER A 151 1.05 -6.55 -18.28
CA SER A 151 0.23 -7.60 -17.66
C SER A 151 1.02 -8.87 -17.33
N GLU A 152 2.11 -9.13 -18.07
CA GLU A 152 3.01 -10.28 -17.83
C GLU A 152 3.84 -10.11 -16.55
N ALA A 153 4.03 -8.87 -16.09
CA ALA A 153 4.74 -8.58 -14.84
C ALA A 153 3.85 -8.66 -13.60
N ILE A 154 2.53 -8.74 -13.78
CA ILE A 154 1.57 -8.66 -12.69
C ILE A 154 1.20 -10.06 -12.23
N VAL A 155 1.41 -10.33 -10.94
CA VAL A 155 1.04 -11.59 -10.29
C VAL A 155 -0.19 -11.35 -9.42
N HIS A 156 -1.27 -12.10 -9.71
CA HIS A 156 -2.49 -12.07 -8.91
C HIS A 156 -2.30 -12.81 -7.58
N VAL A 157 -2.32 -12.05 -6.47
CA VAL A 157 -2.19 -12.61 -5.11
C VAL A 157 -3.54 -13.11 -4.61
N TYR A 158 -4.59 -12.30 -4.78
CA TYR A 158 -5.97 -12.66 -4.45
C TYR A 158 -6.84 -12.83 -5.68
N GLU A 159 -7.80 -13.75 -5.62
CA GLU A 159 -8.80 -13.92 -6.68
C GLU A 159 -9.54 -12.60 -6.99
N GLY A 160 -9.92 -12.41 -8.25
CA GLY A 160 -10.62 -11.20 -8.70
C GLY A 160 -9.75 -9.96 -8.82
N GLY A 161 -8.43 -10.08 -8.69
CA GLY A 161 -7.49 -8.95 -8.83
C GLY A 161 -7.61 -7.91 -7.71
N PHE A 162 -8.08 -8.32 -6.53
CA PHE A 162 -8.19 -7.43 -5.37
C PHE A 162 -6.83 -7.06 -4.78
N LEU A 163 -5.86 -7.97 -4.87
CA LEU A 163 -4.48 -7.73 -4.49
C LEU A 163 -3.58 -8.37 -5.55
N ASP A 164 -2.81 -7.52 -6.21
CA ASP A 164 -1.81 -7.93 -7.19
C ASP A 164 -0.45 -7.36 -6.79
N VAL A 165 0.61 -7.95 -7.33
CA VAL A 165 1.97 -7.48 -7.14
C VAL A 165 2.75 -7.47 -8.45
N ILE A 166 3.51 -6.40 -8.72
CA ILE A 166 4.68 -6.46 -9.60
C ILE A 166 5.84 -6.86 -8.69
N PRO A 167 6.31 -8.12 -8.75
CA PRO A 167 7.35 -8.59 -7.85
C PRO A 167 8.71 -8.02 -8.24
N SER A 168 9.69 -8.23 -7.37
CA SER A 168 11.10 -7.91 -7.62
C SER A 168 12.00 -9.11 -7.38
N ASP A 169 13.23 -9.01 -7.88
CA ASP A 169 14.31 -9.95 -7.67
C ASP A 169 15.63 -9.18 -7.53
N ILE A 170 16.73 -9.93 -7.36
CA ILE A 170 18.06 -9.35 -7.20
C ILE A 170 18.54 -8.52 -8.41
N THR A 171 18.04 -8.79 -9.62
CA THR A 171 18.43 -8.08 -10.86
C THR A 171 17.86 -6.67 -10.95
N LEU A 172 16.86 -6.32 -10.10
CA LEU A 172 16.38 -4.94 -9.97
C LEU A 172 17.49 -3.96 -9.60
N ALA A 173 18.54 -4.42 -8.91
CA ALA A 173 19.72 -3.61 -8.59
C ALA A 173 20.44 -3.07 -9.84
N GLU A 174 20.41 -3.80 -10.97
CA GLU A 174 20.99 -3.35 -12.24
C GLU A 174 20.19 -2.21 -12.86
N ALA A 175 18.86 -2.27 -12.75
CA ALA A 175 17.98 -1.20 -13.19
C ALA A 175 18.18 0.05 -12.32
N ASP A 176 18.30 -0.12 -11.00
CA ASP A 176 18.58 0.99 -10.08
C ASP A 176 19.92 1.67 -10.40
N ALA A 177 20.98 0.89 -10.65
CA ALA A 177 22.28 1.41 -11.08
C ALA A 177 22.20 2.13 -12.44
N SER A 178 21.44 1.59 -13.40
CA SER A 178 21.23 2.21 -14.72
C SER A 178 20.52 3.56 -14.63
N LEU A 179 19.67 3.77 -13.61
CA LEU A 179 19.00 5.05 -13.39
C LEU A 179 19.93 6.15 -12.87
N VAL A 180 21.09 5.83 -12.29
CA VAL A 180 22.05 6.83 -11.80
C VAL A 180 22.54 7.74 -12.94
N THR A 181 22.84 7.15 -14.10
CA THR A 181 23.37 7.87 -15.27
C THR A 181 22.28 8.32 -16.24
N ALA A 182 21.03 7.94 -15.99
CA ALA A 182 19.92 8.28 -16.86
C ALA A 182 19.54 9.77 -16.72
N MET A 183 19.46 10.46 -17.85
CA MET A 183 18.85 11.79 -17.88
C MET A 183 17.40 11.72 -17.38
N ALA A 184 17.03 12.69 -16.53
CA ALA A 184 15.72 12.80 -15.90
C ALA A 184 15.29 11.51 -15.18
N SER A 185 16.21 10.83 -14.49
CA SER A 185 15.93 9.58 -13.77
C SER A 185 14.79 9.71 -12.74
N HIS A 186 14.68 10.87 -12.08
CA HIS A 186 13.60 11.16 -11.14
C HIS A 186 12.20 11.11 -11.81
N GLU A 187 12.08 11.32 -13.12
CA GLU A 187 10.78 11.29 -13.82
C GLU A 187 10.37 9.90 -14.28
N ARG A 188 11.24 8.89 -14.17
CA ARG A 188 11.05 7.57 -14.80
C ARG A 188 9.84 6.82 -14.27
N ALA A 189 9.62 6.86 -12.96
CA ALA A 189 8.43 6.25 -12.36
C ALA A 189 7.15 6.98 -12.79
N LEU A 190 7.16 8.32 -12.84
CA LEU A 190 6.02 9.10 -13.31
C LEU A 190 5.70 8.81 -14.78
N LEU A 191 6.72 8.70 -15.64
CA LEU A 191 6.55 8.33 -17.05
C LEU A 191 5.91 6.95 -17.19
N PHE A 192 6.41 5.95 -16.45
CA PHE A 192 5.84 4.61 -16.39
C PHE A 192 4.35 4.63 -15.98
N LEU A 193 4.02 5.38 -14.92
CA LEU A 193 2.65 5.49 -14.43
C LEU A 193 1.73 6.19 -15.44
N LYS A 194 2.21 7.26 -16.10
CA LYS A 194 1.44 8.00 -17.10
C LYS A 194 1.14 7.17 -18.34
N ARG A 195 2.14 6.51 -18.92
CA ARG A 195 1.95 5.73 -20.15
C ARG A 195 1.06 4.50 -19.94
N ASN A 196 1.02 3.97 -18.72
CA ASN A 196 0.16 2.86 -18.33
C ASN A 196 -1.12 3.30 -17.58
N GLY A 197 -1.38 4.61 -17.45
CA GLY A 197 -2.44 5.14 -16.59
C GLY A 197 -3.84 4.63 -16.94
N ALA A 198 -4.12 4.41 -18.24
CA ALA A 198 -5.39 3.83 -18.66
C ALA A 198 -5.60 2.40 -18.11
N PHE A 199 -4.61 1.53 -18.27
CA PHE A 199 -4.63 0.17 -17.73
C PHE A 199 -4.67 0.17 -16.20
N LEU A 200 -3.83 0.98 -15.56
CA LEU A 200 -3.72 1.03 -14.10
C LEU A 200 -5.02 1.54 -13.45
N SER A 201 -5.62 2.62 -13.98
CA SER A 201 -6.88 3.16 -13.48
C SER A 201 -8.11 2.30 -13.80
N GLU A 202 -8.00 1.40 -14.79
CA GLU A 202 -9.04 0.40 -15.04
C GLU A 202 -9.03 -0.72 -14.00
N ASN A 203 -7.85 -1.18 -13.61
CA ASN A 203 -7.70 -2.37 -12.78
C ASN A 203 -7.54 -2.07 -11.29
N TYR A 204 -7.00 -0.91 -10.91
CA TYR A 204 -6.65 -0.61 -9.53
C TYR A 204 -7.29 0.67 -9.02
N ASP A 205 -7.68 0.63 -7.75
CA ASP A 205 -8.19 1.78 -7.01
C ASP A 205 -7.06 2.52 -6.26
N VAL A 206 -5.93 1.83 -5.99
CA VAL A 206 -4.72 2.37 -5.35
C VAL A 206 -3.48 1.57 -5.74
N ILE A 207 -2.33 2.24 -5.80
CA ILE A 207 -1.01 1.63 -5.96
C ILE A 207 -0.21 1.83 -4.66
N VAL A 208 0.38 0.76 -4.13
CA VAL A 208 1.28 0.80 -2.98
C VAL A 208 2.69 0.46 -3.45
N VAL A 209 3.67 1.30 -3.15
CA VAL A 209 5.06 1.08 -3.56
C VAL A 209 5.91 0.81 -2.32
N ASP A 210 6.61 -0.33 -2.29
CA ASP A 210 7.58 -0.66 -1.26
C ASP A 210 9.00 -0.62 -1.83
N THR A 211 9.85 0.29 -1.37
CA THR A 211 11.21 0.46 -1.92
C THR A 211 12.29 0.01 -0.97
N ALA A 212 13.48 -0.33 -1.45
CA ALA A 212 14.66 -0.51 -0.59
C ALA A 212 14.92 0.68 0.35
N PRO A 213 15.53 0.44 1.54
CA PRO A 213 15.98 1.52 2.41
C PRO A 213 17.08 2.38 1.76
N GLY A 214 17.35 3.54 2.34
CA GLY A 214 18.35 4.49 1.85
C GLY A 214 17.85 5.40 0.71
N THR A 215 18.78 6.04 0.01
CA THR A 215 18.52 6.98 -1.09
C THR A 215 18.84 6.33 -2.43
N THR A 216 17.95 5.45 -2.90
CA THR A 216 18.06 4.80 -4.23
C THR A 216 17.44 5.66 -5.35
N PRO A 217 17.98 5.65 -6.59
CA PRO A 217 17.35 6.26 -7.77
C PRO A 217 15.89 5.85 -8.00
N ILE A 218 15.56 4.55 -7.90
CA ILE A 218 14.17 4.08 -8.00
C ILE A 218 13.31 4.70 -6.89
N GLY A 219 13.82 4.76 -5.67
CA GLY A 219 13.11 5.35 -4.54
C GLY A 219 12.87 6.85 -4.69
N LEU A 220 13.81 7.59 -5.26
CA LEU A 220 13.64 9.01 -5.60
C LEU A 220 12.62 9.19 -6.73
N ALA A 221 12.67 8.34 -7.76
CA ALA A 221 11.72 8.41 -8.87
C ALA A 221 10.28 8.18 -8.42
N PHE A 222 10.04 7.17 -7.58
CA PHE A 222 8.71 6.93 -7.01
C PHE A 222 8.29 7.99 -5.99
N SER A 223 9.24 8.57 -5.23
CA SER A 223 8.94 9.71 -4.36
C SER A 223 8.45 10.90 -5.18
N TYR A 224 9.12 11.23 -6.29
CA TYR A 224 8.66 12.28 -7.21
C TYR A 224 7.30 11.95 -7.84
N ALA A 225 7.06 10.70 -8.23
CA ALA A 225 5.77 10.28 -8.76
C ALA A 225 4.63 10.44 -7.72
N ALA A 226 4.92 10.26 -6.43
CA ALA A 226 3.96 10.46 -5.35
C ALA A 226 3.49 11.92 -5.19
N LYS A 227 4.05 12.88 -5.94
CA LYS A 227 3.49 14.24 -6.03
C LYS A 227 2.02 14.27 -6.45
N GLU A 228 1.57 13.28 -7.24
CA GLU A 228 0.16 13.13 -7.63
C GLU A 228 -0.74 12.86 -6.42
N SER A 229 -0.18 12.32 -5.33
CA SER A 229 -0.84 12.13 -4.03
C SER A 229 -0.45 13.19 -2.98
N GLY A 230 0.49 14.09 -3.31
CA GLY A 230 0.95 15.19 -2.47
C GLY A 230 1.84 14.80 -1.29
N LYS A 231 2.05 13.52 -1.01
CA LYS A 231 2.82 13.04 0.15
C LYS A 231 3.34 11.61 -0.03
N VAL A 232 4.32 11.22 0.79
CA VAL A 232 4.82 9.84 0.92
C VAL A 232 4.50 9.28 2.31
N LEU A 233 4.23 7.97 2.39
CA LEU A 233 4.07 7.24 3.65
C LEU A 233 5.44 6.97 4.26
N THR A 234 5.68 7.43 5.47
CA THR A 234 6.95 7.28 6.19
C THR A 234 6.74 6.47 7.45
N VAL A 235 7.54 5.42 7.64
CA VAL A 235 7.45 4.56 8.83
C VAL A 235 8.59 4.87 9.77
N VAL A 236 8.27 5.22 11.02
CA VAL A 236 9.24 5.66 12.02
C VAL A 236 9.10 4.83 13.29
N GLU A 237 10.22 4.22 13.70
CA GLU A 237 10.36 3.67 15.05
C GLU A 237 10.85 4.79 15.99
N PRO A 238 10.24 4.99 17.17
CA PRO A 238 10.54 6.10 18.08
C PRO A 238 11.85 5.90 18.85
N GLU A 239 12.95 5.84 18.09
CA GLU A 239 14.34 5.72 18.53
C GLU A 239 15.18 6.85 17.95
N GLY A 240 16.20 7.30 18.68
CA GLY A 240 16.99 8.48 18.29
C GLY A 240 17.69 8.38 16.93
N SER A 241 18.07 7.18 16.47
CA SER A 241 18.66 6.99 15.13
C SER A 241 17.64 7.15 14.00
N CYS A 242 16.37 6.84 14.24
CA CYS A 242 15.29 7.03 13.26
C CYS A 242 14.97 8.51 13.04
N LEU A 243 15.07 9.35 14.08
CA LEU A 243 14.79 10.78 13.97
C LEU A 243 15.74 11.47 12.99
N ARG A 244 17.04 11.14 13.02
CA ARG A 244 18.01 11.65 12.03
C ARG A 244 17.74 11.15 10.62
N ALA A 245 17.28 9.90 10.49
CA ALA A 245 16.90 9.33 9.21
C ALA A 245 15.66 10.01 8.62
N LEU A 246 14.70 10.41 9.47
CA LEU A 246 13.52 11.20 9.08
C LEU A 246 13.91 12.61 8.62
N ASP A 247 14.85 13.25 9.31
CA ASP A 247 15.42 14.54 8.88
C ASP A 247 16.09 14.41 7.50
N SER A 248 16.88 13.35 7.28
CA SER A 248 17.50 13.07 5.97
C SER A 248 16.46 12.85 4.87
N LEU A 249 15.37 12.13 5.15
CA LEU A 249 14.28 11.96 4.19
C LEU A 249 13.62 13.31 3.86
N SER A 250 13.38 14.15 4.87
CA SER A 250 12.81 15.49 4.68
C SER A 250 13.69 16.36 3.78
N SER A 251 15.01 16.32 3.97
CA SER A 251 15.97 17.00 3.10
C SER A 251 15.93 16.48 1.66
N ASN A 252 15.85 15.16 1.45
CA ASN A 252 15.75 14.59 0.11
C ASN A 252 14.47 15.06 -0.63
N LEU A 253 13.35 15.19 0.07
CA LEU A 253 12.11 15.72 -0.52
C LEU A 253 12.22 17.22 -0.84
N ALA A 254 12.89 17.99 0.01
CA ALA A 254 13.16 19.40 -0.25
C ALA A 254 14.08 19.60 -1.47
N GLU A 255 15.03 18.71 -1.71
CA GLU A 255 15.85 18.72 -2.93
C GLU A 255 15.01 18.42 -4.18
N ILE A 256 14.09 17.45 -4.12
CA ILE A 256 13.14 17.20 -5.20
C ILE A 256 12.27 18.45 -5.47
N GLU A 257 11.78 19.11 -4.42
CA GLU A 257 11.01 20.35 -4.55
C GLU A 257 11.86 21.46 -5.20
N ALA A 258 13.11 21.65 -4.77
CA ALA A 258 14.00 22.65 -5.35
C ALA A 258 14.29 22.38 -6.84
N MET A 259 14.42 21.11 -7.24
CA MET A 259 14.70 20.72 -8.62
C MET A 259 13.47 20.80 -9.53
N THR A 260 12.28 20.49 -9.01
CA THR A 260 11.09 20.22 -9.84
C THR A 260 9.90 21.14 -9.57
N GLY A 261 9.94 21.89 -8.47
CA GLY A 261 8.81 22.67 -7.95
C GLY A 261 7.70 21.82 -7.32
N ALA A 262 7.83 20.49 -7.29
CA ALA A 262 6.82 19.60 -6.74
C ALA A 262 6.92 19.53 -5.21
N LYS A 263 5.85 19.97 -4.52
CA LYS A 263 5.72 19.84 -3.07
C LYS A 263 5.25 18.45 -2.69
N ILE A 264 6.05 17.72 -1.93
CA ILE A 264 5.75 16.35 -1.49
C ILE A 264 5.91 16.32 0.03
N GLY A 265 4.79 16.16 0.74
CA GLY A 265 4.75 16.08 2.20
C GLY A 265 5.08 14.69 2.74
N LEU A 266 4.99 14.57 4.06
CA LEU A 266 5.13 13.31 4.79
C LEU A 266 3.81 12.94 5.44
N GLU A 267 3.48 11.64 5.42
CA GLU A 267 2.51 11.00 6.31
C GLU A 267 3.29 10.03 7.19
N VAL A 268 3.44 10.32 8.48
CA VAL A 268 4.34 9.59 9.37
C VAL A 268 3.55 8.62 10.24
N VAL A 269 3.70 7.32 9.98
CA VAL A 269 3.18 6.25 10.83
C VAL A 269 4.25 5.84 11.84
N ILE A 270 3.90 5.94 13.12
CA ILE A 270 4.77 5.49 14.22
C ILE A 270 4.60 3.99 14.38
N ASN A 271 5.71 3.27 14.31
CA ASN A 271 5.77 1.82 14.42
C ASN A 271 6.58 1.38 15.64
N LYS A 272 6.36 0.13 16.08
CA LYS A 272 7.04 -0.48 17.24
C LYS A 272 6.94 0.39 18.50
N TYR A 273 5.77 0.99 18.71
CA TYR A 273 5.55 1.82 19.88
C TYR A 273 5.46 0.96 21.15
N HIS A 274 6.30 1.29 22.15
CA HIS A 274 6.28 0.66 23.46
C HIS A 274 6.23 1.72 24.57
N PRO A 275 5.04 2.05 25.11
CA PRO A 275 4.83 3.24 25.97
C PRO A 275 5.63 3.22 27.28
N GLN A 276 5.99 2.03 27.78
CA GLN A 276 6.72 1.88 29.05
C GLN A 276 8.20 2.32 28.94
N LEU A 277 8.78 2.37 27.73
CA LEU A 277 10.18 2.74 27.54
C LEU A 277 10.36 4.26 27.60
N LYS A 278 11.25 4.73 28.48
CA LYS A 278 11.51 6.17 28.68
C LYS A 278 11.96 6.86 27.39
N HIS A 279 12.93 6.29 26.68
CA HIS A 279 13.46 6.86 25.43
C HIS A 279 12.40 6.94 24.32
N VAL A 280 11.43 6.02 24.30
CA VAL A 280 10.30 6.07 23.38
C VAL A 280 9.44 7.29 23.69
N ARG A 281 9.06 7.51 24.95
CA ARG A 281 8.26 8.68 25.35
C ARG A 281 8.96 10.01 25.03
N GLU A 282 10.27 10.08 25.26
CA GLU A 282 11.08 11.26 24.92
C GLU A 282 11.13 11.50 23.39
N SER A 283 11.33 10.43 22.61
CA SER A 283 11.34 10.50 21.15
C SER A 283 9.98 10.90 20.57
N MET A 284 8.87 10.47 21.20
CA MET A 284 7.52 10.90 20.83
C MET A 284 7.34 12.40 21.03
N GLY A 285 7.82 12.97 22.14
CA GLY A 285 7.75 14.42 22.38
C GLY A 285 8.43 15.23 21.28
N PHE A 286 9.59 14.77 20.80
CA PHE A 286 10.28 15.36 19.65
C PHE A 286 9.46 15.22 18.36
N LEU A 287 8.93 14.03 18.08
CA LEU A 287 8.11 13.78 16.88
C LEU A 287 6.88 14.70 16.83
N TYR A 288 6.14 14.82 17.93
CA TYR A 288 4.99 15.73 18.01
C TYR A 288 5.41 17.19 17.83
N SER A 289 6.52 17.61 18.45
CA SER A 289 6.99 19.00 18.37
C SER A 289 7.41 19.41 16.95
N LYS A 290 8.04 18.52 16.18
CA LYS A 290 8.63 18.85 14.88
C LYS A 290 7.76 18.40 13.69
N TYR A 291 7.08 17.27 13.83
CA TYR A 291 6.35 16.59 12.74
C TYR A 291 4.86 16.44 13.04
N GLY A 292 4.32 17.07 14.08
CA GLY A 292 2.95 16.84 14.59
C GLY A 292 1.85 16.84 13.53
N THR A 293 1.86 17.80 12.59
CA THR A 293 0.85 17.89 11.51
C THR A 293 1.01 16.84 10.41
N MET A 294 2.13 16.12 10.42
CA MET A 294 2.47 15.05 9.48
C MET A 294 2.28 13.67 10.13
N LEU A 295 2.07 13.59 11.45
CA LEU A 295 1.85 12.33 12.14
C LEU A 295 0.48 11.75 11.78
N ASN A 296 0.46 10.46 11.47
CA ASN A 296 -0.78 9.72 11.35
C ASN A 296 -1.40 9.50 12.74
N ASP A 297 -2.73 9.58 12.83
CA ASP A 297 -3.46 9.37 14.08
C ASP A 297 -3.31 7.93 14.62
N SER A 298 -3.02 6.97 13.74
CA SER A 298 -2.83 5.57 14.12
C SER A 298 -1.36 5.26 14.41
N ILE A 299 -1.13 4.64 15.57
CA ILE A 299 0.19 4.18 16.01
C ILE A 299 0.21 2.65 16.04
N VAL A 300 1.25 2.06 15.47
CA VAL A 300 1.44 0.61 15.47
C VAL A 300 2.29 0.18 16.67
N PRO A 301 1.76 -0.67 17.57
CA PRO A 301 2.49 -1.11 18.75
C PRO A 301 3.59 -2.13 18.40
N THR A 302 4.54 -2.31 19.30
CA THR A 302 5.45 -3.45 19.22
C THR A 302 4.64 -4.75 19.31
N PHE A 303 4.69 -5.56 18.25
CA PHE A 303 3.94 -6.81 18.18
C PHE A 303 4.76 -7.91 17.49
N SER A 304 4.92 -9.06 18.15
CA SER A 304 5.77 -10.15 17.68
C SER A 304 5.26 -10.85 16.42
N GLY A 305 3.97 -10.68 16.09
CA GLY A 305 3.40 -11.21 14.85
C GLY A 305 4.07 -10.69 13.58
N PHE A 306 4.51 -9.41 13.57
CA PHE A 306 5.22 -8.84 12.43
C PHE A 306 6.60 -9.49 12.18
N SER A 307 7.25 -9.97 13.23
CA SER A 307 8.51 -10.71 13.09
C SER A 307 8.28 -12.16 12.64
N ARG A 308 7.17 -12.78 13.08
CA ARG A 308 6.83 -14.17 12.69
C ARG A 308 6.54 -14.31 11.20
N GLN A 309 5.85 -13.34 10.59
CA GLN A 309 5.58 -13.35 9.13
C GLN A 309 6.86 -13.24 8.28
N LEU A 310 7.94 -12.66 8.83
CA LEU A 310 9.23 -12.54 8.13
C LEU A 310 10.15 -13.74 8.34
N ASN A 311 9.76 -14.69 9.20
CA ASN A 311 10.59 -15.85 9.49
C ASN A 311 10.53 -16.85 8.32
N PRO A 312 11.66 -17.17 7.66
CA PRO A 312 11.68 -18.12 6.54
C PRO A 312 11.21 -19.54 6.90
N GLN A 313 11.19 -19.88 8.19
CA GLN A 313 10.71 -21.18 8.67
C GLN A 313 9.18 -21.25 8.79
N THR A 314 8.47 -20.12 8.65
CA THR A 314 7.02 -20.08 8.68
C THR A 314 6.48 -20.62 7.35
N ARG A 315 5.93 -21.84 7.37
CA ARG A 315 5.47 -22.58 6.16
C ARG A 315 4.43 -21.85 5.29
N GLU A 316 3.77 -20.82 5.81
CA GLU A 316 2.78 -20.00 5.09
C GLU A 316 2.91 -18.54 5.56
N ALA A 317 3.99 -17.87 5.16
CA ALA A 317 4.23 -16.47 5.47
C ALA A 317 3.23 -15.59 4.71
N VAL A 318 2.07 -15.35 5.33
CA VAL A 318 1.06 -14.39 4.87
C VAL A 318 1.09 -13.13 5.75
N PRO A 319 0.57 -11.99 5.27
CA PRO A 319 0.49 -10.78 6.06
C PRO A 319 -0.25 -11.02 7.38
N LEU A 320 0.17 -10.35 8.45
CA LEU A 320 -0.43 -10.42 9.78
C LEU A 320 -1.95 -10.17 9.76
N VAL A 321 -2.41 -9.21 8.96
CA VAL A 321 -3.84 -8.90 8.81
C VAL A 321 -4.64 -10.05 8.19
N GLU A 322 -3.99 -10.97 7.47
CA GLU A 322 -4.60 -12.18 6.93
C GLU A 322 -4.54 -13.34 7.95
N SER A 323 -3.37 -13.58 8.55
CA SER A 323 -3.16 -14.71 9.47
C SER A 323 -3.79 -14.53 10.85
N ASP A 324 -3.79 -13.32 11.39
CA ASP A 324 -4.32 -12.99 12.71
C ASP A 324 -5.05 -11.63 12.71
N PRO A 325 -6.20 -11.52 12.01
CA PRO A 325 -6.92 -10.26 11.79
C PRO A 325 -7.45 -9.59 13.07
N SER A 326 -7.56 -10.34 14.17
CA SER A 326 -8.08 -9.82 15.45
C SER A 326 -6.97 -9.45 16.45
N SER A 327 -5.70 -9.64 16.09
CA SER A 327 -4.58 -9.21 16.92
C SER A 327 -4.49 -7.70 17.06
N ALA A 328 -3.86 -7.23 18.15
CA ALA A 328 -3.59 -5.81 18.35
C ALA A 328 -2.77 -5.20 17.21
N GLY A 329 -1.83 -5.96 16.63
CA GLY A 329 -1.06 -5.52 15.46
C GLY A 329 -1.93 -5.34 14.21
N SER A 330 -2.81 -6.30 13.91
CA SER A 330 -3.73 -6.21 12.77
C SER A 330 -4.74 -5.10 12.92
N ILE A 331 -5.31 -4.90 14.12
CA ILE A 331 -6.23 -3.80 14.40
C ILE A 331 -5.55 -2.45 14.11
N ALA A 332 -4.32 -2.26 14.62
CA ALA A 332 -3.56 -1.04 14.36
C ALA A 332 -3.27 -0.82 12.86
N ILE A 333 -2.96 -1.88 12.09
CA ILE A 333 -2.81 -1.76 10.63
C ILE A 333 -4.13 -1.41 9.95
N ILE A 334 -5.24 -2.02 10.37
CA ILE A 334 -6.56 -1.73 9.79
C ILE A 334 -6.91 -0.25 10.01
N ASP A 335 -6.57 0.31 11.17
CA ASP A 335 -6.78 1.72 11.47
C ASP A 335 -5.83 2.63 10.65
N VAL A 336 -4.55 2.24 10.50
CA VAL A 336 -3.64 2.89 9.55
C VAL A 336 -4.24 2.88 8.14
N ALA A 337 -4.70 1.73 7.63
CA ALA A 337 -5.26 1.61 6.28
C ALA A 337 -6.52 2.48 6.10
N LYS A 338 -7.39 2.57 7.13
CA LYS A 338 -8.53 3.49 7.14
C LYS A 338 -8.10 4.95 7.05
N SER A 339 -7.08 5.33 7.81
CA SER A 339 -6.51 6.67 7.75
C SER A 339 -5.90 6.97 6.37
N LEU A 340 -5.20 6.02 5.75
CA LEU A 340 -4.62 6.17 4.41
C LEU A 340 -5.69 6.34 3.31
N ILE A 341 -6.87 5.71 3.44
CA ILE A 341 -7.99 5.95 2.52
C ILE A 341 -8.36 7.43 2.49
N LEU A 342 -8.48 8.05 3.66
CA LEU A 342 -8.80 9.46 3.80
C LEU A 342 -7.63 10.34 3.32
N SER A 343 -6.43 10.07 3.84
CA SER A 343 -5.28 10.95 3.69
C SER A 343 -4.66 10.94 2.28
N PHE A 344 -4.85 9.86 1.52
CA PHE A 344 -4.47 9.74 0.10
C PHE A 344 -5.67 9.87 -0.87
N GLY A 345 -6.88 10.10 -0.34
CA GLY A 345 -8.09 10.27 -1.16
C GLY A 345 -8.43 9.06 -2.02
N ILE A 346 -8.26 7.85 -1.48
CA ILE A 346 -8.55 6.59 -2.17
C ILE A 346 -10.06 6.42 -2.34
N THR A 347 -10.49 6.12 -3.56
CA THR A 347 -11.92 5.95 -3.88
C THR A 347 -12.16 4.76 -4.79
N GLN A 348 -13.33 4.15 -4.67
CA GLN A 348 -13.80 3.18 -5.66
C GLN A 348 -14.54 3.90 -6.80
N PRO A 349 -14.50 3.39 -8.04
CA PRO A 349 -15.14 4.01 -9.19
C PRO A 349 -16.63 4.33 -8.97
N GLY A 350 -17.02 5.59 -9.11
CA GLY A 350 -18.41 6.03 -8.99
C GLY A 350 -18.91 6.19 -7.55
N LEU A 351 -18.07 5.93 -6.55
CA LEU A 351 -18.32 6.38 -5.17
C LEU A 351 -17.72 7.77 -4.94
N PRO A 352 -18.35 8.62 -4.11
CA PRO A 352 -17.74 9.87 -3.70
C PRO A 352 -16.47 9.62 -2.89
N LYS A 353 -15.62 10.65 -2.80
CA LYS A 353 -14.55 10.67 -1.79
C LYS A 353 -15.18 10.57 -0.41
N VAL A 354 -14.56 9.81 0.49
CA VAL A 354 -14.98 9.77 1.88
C VAL A 354 -14.64 11.13 2.49
N ASP A 355 -15.66 11.88 2.92
CA ASP A 355 -15.48 13.21 3.50
C ASP A 355 -14.61 13.14 4.76
N THR A 356 -13.59 14.00 4.83
CA THR A 356 -12.66 14.11 5.96
C THR A 356 -13.21 14.99 7.10
N GLU A 357 -14.44 15.50 6.99
CA GLU A 357 -15.04 16.47 7.92
C GLU A 357 -16.09 15.86 8.87
N ARG A 358 -15.93 14.62 9.33
CA ARG A 358 -16.79 14.05 10.37
C ARG A 358 -16.06 13.80 11.68
#